data_AF-A0A9P6CCJ8-F1
#
_entry.id   AF-A0A9P6CCJ8-F1
#
_cell.length_a   1.000
_cell.length_b   1.000
_cell.length_c   1.000
_cell.angle_alpha   90.00
_cell.angle_beta   90.00
_cell.angle_gamma   90.00
#
_symmetry.space_group_name_H-M   'P 1'
#
loop_
_entity.id
_entity.type
_entity.pdbx_description
1 polymer ?
#
loop_
_entity_poly.entity_id
_entity_poly.type
_entity_poly.pdbx_seq_one_letter_code
_entity_poly.pdbx_strand_id
1 'polypeptide(L)'
;MTSSPEVLTTLLAQLIPEDLVFSTQDSVCFYVHSAIFSGAAENAFRCVLSRPISDPTYQTTIIHVPEVSEVLNIMFHALYNISCLKNSPSFDSTMTTIYRMPVYGINPKDYLIPSTSLHELLLHHIPHHPLEIYTIAAHYDAHDIAEATSAHLLAYPLSSITDEMAIHMGPVYLKRLLCLHANRSNTLKYTVMLPPAFHEATESCTFADQGRLSRAWVLVAAYLVWDSQPSLSVYSLEAAFRPLQGLLTCSECRELLADRVKEAAQEWSGVKCTI
;
A
#
# COMPACT_ATOMS: atom_id res chain seq x y z
N MET A 1 -26.98 -10.19 8.66
CA MET A 1 -26.53 -9.06 9.49
C MET A 1 -25.62 -9.64 10.56
N THR A 2 -24.37 -9.94 10.19
CA THR A 2 -23.34 -10.44 11.09
C THR A 2 -22.73 -9.24 11.80
N SER A 3 -22.80 -9.22 13.13
CA SER A 3 -22.13 -8.21 13.96
C SER A 3 -20.64 -8.18 13.62
N SER A 4 -20.05 -6.99 13.47
CA SER A 4 -18.60 -6.85 13.29
C SER A 4 -17.86 -7.53 14.46
N PRO A 5 -16.75 -8.26 14.21
CA PRO A 5 -15.98 -8.93 15.27
C PRO A 5 -15.59 -7.99 16.41
N GLU A 6 -15.33 -6.70 16.13
CA GLU A 6 -15.13 -5.64 17.13
C GLU A 6 -16.25 -5.55 18.15
N VAL A 7 -17.51 -5.65 17.70
CA VAL A 7 -18.70 -5.52 18.56
C VAL A 7 -18.79 -6.72 19.51
N LEU A 8 -18.44 -7.92 19.04
CA LEU A 8 -18.45 -9.13 19.87
C LEU A 8 -17.34 -9.08 20.92
N THR A 9 -16.12 -8.67 20.56
CA THR A 9 -15.02 -8.55 21.53
C THR A 9 -15.29 -7.47 22.57
N THR A 10 -15.84 -6.33 22.14
CA THR A 10 -16.22 -5.24 23.06
C THR A 10 -17.34 -5.66 24.01
N LEU A 11 -18.34 -6.40 23.51
CA LEU A 11 -19.42 -6.93 24.35
C LEU A 11 -18.89 -7.98 25.34
N LEU A 12 -17.96 -8.85 24.94
CA LEU A 12 -17.32 -9.81 25.83
C LEU A 12 -16.49 -9.12 26.92
N ALA A 13 -15.74 -8.07 26.59
CA ALA A 13 -14.97 -7.28 27.56
C ALA A 13 -15.87 -6.55 28.58
N GLN A 14 -17.13 -6.22 28.22
CA GLN A 14 -18.08 -5.62 29.18
C GLN A 14 -18.70 -6.64 30.13
N LEU A 15 -18.61 -7.95 29.83
CA LEU A 15 -19.27 -9.02 30.58
C LEU A 15 -18.34 -9.74 31.56
N ILE A 16 -17.03 -9.55 31.45
CA ILE A 16 -16.01 -10.26 32.25
C ILE A 16 -15.08 -9.21 32.88
N PRO A 17 -14.72 -9.32 34.17
CA PRO A 17 -13.73 -8.41 34.76
C PRO A 17 -12.32 -8.66 34.21
N GLU A 18 -11.51 -7.61 34.16
CA GLU A 18 -10.08 -7.69 33.86
C GLU A 18 -9.37 -8.55 34.93
N ASP A 19 -8.61 -9.55 34.50
CA ASP A 19 -8.00 -10.57 35.37
C ASP A 19 -6.47 -10.64 35.23
N LEU A 20 -5.88 -9.78 34.40
CA LEU A 20 -4.44 -9.68 34.18
C LEU A 20 -3.96 -8.23 34.20
N VAL A 21 -2.76 -8.03 34.75
CA VAL A 21 -2.07 -6.75 34.74
C VAL A 21 -0.69 -6.90 34.11
N PHE A 22 -0.44 -6.19 33.02
CA PHE A 22 0.88 -6.06 32.40
C PHE A 22 1.50 -4.70 32.74
N SER A 23 2.78 -4.68 33.08
CA SER A 23 3.56 -3.46 33.30
C SER A 23 4.68 -3.36 32.28
N THR A 24 4.88 -2.15 31.76
CA THR A 24 5.85 -1.84 30.70
C THR A 24 7.12 -1.21 31.26
N GLN A 25 8.15 -1.12 30.42
CA GLN A 25 9.43 -0.53 30.80
C GLN A 25 9.32 0.93 31.25
N ASP A 26 8.41 1.69 30.65
CA ASP A 26 8.06 3.07 31.00
C ASP A 26 7.01 3.16 32.12
N SER A 27 6.81 2.06 32.87
CA SER A 27 5.97 1.98 34.08
C SER A 27 4.48 2.22 33.84
N VAL A 28 3.98 2.03 32.62
CA VAL A 28 2.54 2.04 32.31
C VAL A 28 1.96 0.65 32.58
N CYS A 29 0.84 0.61 33.30
CA CYS A 29 0.11 -0.62 33.58
C CYS A 29 -1.11 -0.75 32.65
N PHE A 30 -1.30 -1.93 32.09
CA PHE A 30 -2.43 -2.31 31.27
C PHE A 30 -3.22 -3.41 31.97
N TYR A 31 -4.53 -3.22 32.06
CA TYR A 31 -5.47 -4.19 32.58
C TYR A 31 -6.15 -4.88 31.40
N VAL A 32 -6.09 -6.21 31.37
CA VAL A 32 -6.54 -7.00 30.21
C VAL A 32 -7.24 -8.29 30.64
N HIS A 33 -7.87 -8.96 29.68
CA HIS A 33 -8.66 -10.17 29.87
C HIS A 33 -7.91 -11.39 29.32
N SER A 34 -7.55 -12.34 30.18
CA SER A 34 -6.88 -13.59 29.83
C SER A 34 -7.66 -14.39 28.78
N ALA A 35 -8.99 -14.39 28.88
CA ALA A 35 -9.89 -15.10 27.99
C ALA A 35 -9.81 -14.58 26.54
N ILE A 36 -9.67 -13.26 26.34
CA ILE A 36 -9.55 -12.65 25.02
C ILE A 36 -8.21 -13.03 24.39
N PHE A 37 -7.13 -12.97 25.17
CA PHE A 37 -5.79 -13.33 24.67
C PHE A 37 -5.69 -14.81 24.32
N SER A 38 -6.18 -15.71 25.19
CA SER A 38 -6.22 -17.15 24.91
C SER A 38 -7.04 -17.48 23.66
N GLY A 39 -8.14 -16.75 23.43
CA GLY A 39 -8.98 -16.92 22.24
C GLY A 39 -8.36 -16.38 20.96
N ALA A 40 -7.60 -15.28 21.04
CA ALA A 40 -6.96 -14.65 19.89
C ALA A 40 -5.65 -15.34 19.50
N ALA A 41 -4.80 -15.69 20.48
CA ALA A 41 -3.52 -16.35 20.26
C ALA A 41 -3.14 -17.19 21.48
N GLU A 42 -3.27 -18.52 21.36
CA GLU A 42 -3.02 -19.49 22.45
C GLU A 42 -1.59 -19.42 23.04
N ASN A 43 -0.63 -18.93 22.25
CA ASN A 43 0.76 -18.80 22.63
C ASN A 43 1.18 -17.39 23.06
N ALA A 44 0.24 -16.44 23.08
CA ALA A 44 0.52 -15.05 23.42
C ALA A 44 1.20 -14.93 24.79
N PHE A 45 2.31 -14.19 24.84
CA PHE A 45 3.10 -13.88 26.02
C PHE A 45 3.70 -15.08 26.76
N ARG A 46 3.71 -16.29 26.20
CA ARG A 46 4.35 -17.47 26.84
C ARG A 46 5.83 -17.26 27.18
N CYS A 47 6.53 -16.35 26.50
CA CYS A 47 7.93 -16.03 26.79
C CYS A 47 8.12 -15.28 28.12
N VAL A 48 7.10 -14.55 28.61
CA VAL A 48 7.14 -13.82 29.89
C VAL A 48 6.30 -14.52 30.97
N LEU A 49 5.46 -15.48 30.59
CA LEU A 49 4.60 -16.23 31.50
C LEU A 49 5.25 -17.58 31.86
N SER A 50 5.35 -17.88 33.16
CA SER A 50 5.86 -19.17 33.66
C SER A 50 4.82 -20.31 33.63
N ARG A 51 3.56 -19.97 33.36
CA ARG A 51 2.36 -20.81 33.40
C ARG A 51 1.36 -20.32 32.36
N PRO A 52 0.35 -21.11 31.96
CA PRO A 52 -0.70 -20.66 31.04
C PRO A 52 -1.34 -19.35 31.49
N ILE A 53 -1.70 -18.49 30.54
CA ILE A 53 -2.20 -17.13 30.81
C ILE A 53 -3.51 -17.10 31.63
N SER A 54 -4.28 -18.20 31.60
CA SER A 54 -5.50 -18.37 32.39
C SER A 54 -5.26 -18.92 33.81
N ASP A 55 -4.00 -19.05 34.26
CA ASP A 55 -3.69 -19.49 35.62
C ASP A 55 -4.12 -18.43 36.66
N PRO A 56 -4.91 -18.80 37.69
CA PRO A 56 -5.41 -17.86 38.70
C PRO A 56 -4.31 -17.08 39.45
N THR A 57 -3.07 -17.57 39.46
CA THR A 57 -1.94 -16.88 40.11
C THR A 57 -1.61 -15.52 39.50
N TYR A 58 -1.98 -15.28 38.24
CA TYR A 58 -1.77 -13.98 37.59
C TYR A 58 -2.80 -12.93 38.00
N GLN A 59 -3.90 -13.30 38.66
CA GLN A 59 -4.88 -12.33 39.18
C GLN A 59 -4.30 -11.45 40.30
N THR A 60 -3.23 -11.90 40.95
CA THR A 60 -2.56 -11.20 42.04
C THR A 60 -1.13 -10.79 41.71
N THR A 61 -0.70 -10.99 40.45
CA THR A 61 0.69 -10.77 40.02
C THR A 61 0.74 -9.79 38.85
N ILE A 62 1.67 -8.84 38.91
CA ILE A 62 1.94 -7.93 37.78
C ILE A 62 2.98 -8.57 36.87
N ILE A 63 2.64 -8.72 35.59
CA ILE A 63 3.53 -9.29 34.56
C ILE A 63 4.34 -8.17 33.94
N HIS A 64 5.65 -8.16 34.16
CA HIS A 64 6.52 -7.14 33.58
C HIS A 64 6.95 -7.53 32.16
N VAL A 65 6.80 -6.61 31.20
CA VAL A 65 7.18 -6.77 29.80
C VAL A 65 8.26 -5.74 29.44
N PRO A 66 9.39 -6.16 28.84
CA PRO A 66 10.47 -5.26 28.46
C PRO A 66 10.17 -4.53 27.13
N GLU A 67 8.99 -3.94 27.02
CA GLU A 67 8.55 -3.11 25.89
C GLU A 67 8.07 -1.77 26.41
N VAL A 68 8.12 -0.75 25.55
CA VAL A 68 7.49 0.54 25.81
C VAL A 68 5.98 0.45 25.65
N SER A 69 5.25 1.31 26.38
CA SER A 69 3.79 1.33 26.40
C SER A 69 3.13 1.41 25.03
N GLU A 70 3.68 2.19 24.09
CA GLU A 70 3.10 2.33 22.75
C GLU A 70 3.11 1.01 21.96
N VAL A 71 4.23 0.28 21.95
CA VAL A 71 4.36 -1.02 21.26
C VAL A 71 3.40 -2.05 21.87
N LEU A 72 3.35 -2.12 23.20
CA LEU A 72 2.45 -3.06 23.87
C LEU A 72 0.98 -2.68 23.66
N ASN A 73 0.66 -1.40 23.63
CA ASN A 73 -0.69 -0.90 23.35
C ASN A 73 -1.17 -1.32 21.95
N ILE A 74 -0.34 -1.15 20.91
CA ILE A 74 -0.68 -1.60 19.55
C ILE A 74 -0.88 -3.12 19.52
N MET A 75 -0.02 -3.89 20.20
CA MET A 75 -0.13 -5.34 20.28
C MET A 75 -1.44 -5.79 20.94
N PHE A 76 -1.83 -5.14 22.03
CA PHE A 76 -3.11 -5.41 22.70
C PHE A 76 -4.30 -5.03 21.81
N HIS A 77 -4.29 -3.85 21.19
CA HIS A 77 -5.33 -3.47 20.24
C HIS A 77 -5.46 -4.45 19.06
N ALA A 78 -4.36 -5.07 18.61
CA ALA A 78 -4.39 -6.14 17.62
C ALA A 78 -5.06 -7.41 18.18
N LEU A 79 -4.72 -7.84 19.39
CA LEU A 79 -5.31 -9.02 20.04
C LEU A 79 -6.80 -8.87 20.35
N TYR A 80 -7.22 -7.68 20.77
CA TYR A 80 -8.65 -7.35 20.95
C TYR A 80 -9.36 -7.12 19.62
N ASN A 81 -8.61 -6.99 18.53
CA ASN A 81 -9.07 -6.53 17.25
C ASN A 81 -9.87 -5.22 17.34
N ILE A 82 -9.38 -4.24 18.10
CA ILE A 82 -9.99 -2.91 18.26
C ILE A 82 -9.07 -1.88 17.61
N SER A 83 -9.60 -1.03 16.73
CA SER A 83 -8.82 0.04 16.11
C SER A 83 -8.12 0.95 17.12
N CYS A 84 -6.81 1.17 16.94
CA CYS A 84 -5.99 2.08 17.73
C CYS A 84 -5.66 3.39 17.00
N LEU A 85 -6.26 3.65 15.84
CA LEU A 85 -6.00 4.86 15.04
C LEU A 85 -6.23 6.16 15.83
N LYS A 86 -7.18 6.17 16.75
CA LYS A 86 -7.45 7.33 17.63
C LYS A 86 -6.26 7.70 18.51
N ASN A 87 -5.42 6.73 18.84
CA ASN A 87 -4.21 6.95 19.63
C ASN A 87 -3.06 7.50 18.78
N SER A 88 -3.24 7.58 17.46
CA SER A 88 -2.24 8.05 16.49
C SER A 88 -0.85 7.43 16.71
N PRO A 89 -0.75 6.09 16.74
CA PRO A 89 0.53 5.43 17.00
C PRO A 89 1.54 5.81 15.91
N SER A 90 2.81 5.91 16.29
CA SER A 90 3.90 6.19 15.37
C SER A 90 4.15 5.01 14.42
N PHE A 91 4.67 5.33 13.23
CA PHE A 91 5.06 4.30 12.26
C PHE A 91 6.13 3.37 12.84
N ASP A 92 7.14 3.93 13.53
CA ASP A 92 8.23 3.16 14.15
C ASP A 92 7.73 2.17 15.21
N SER A 93 6.80 2.59 16.08
CA SER A 93 6.18 1.71 17.07
C SER A 93 5.30 0.64 16.42
N THR A 94 4.63 0.96 15.32
CA THR A 94 3.85 0.00 14.53
C THR A 94 4.73 -1.09 13.92
N MET A 95 5.82 -0.69 13.26
CA MET A 95 6.80 -1.64 12.70
C MET A 95 7.43 -2.49 13.79
N THR A 96 7.87 -1.86 14.87
CA THR A 96 8.44 -2.55 16.04
C THR A 96 7.47 -3.59 16.58
N THR A 97 6.19 -3.25 16.72
CA THR A 97 5.16 -4.19 17.18
C THR A 97 5.08 -5.43 16.30
N ILE A 98 5.04 -5.26 14.97
CA ILE A 98 4.95 -6.38 14.02
C ILE A 98 6.19 -7.28 14.12
N TYR A 99 7.39 -6.71 14.24
CA TYR A 99 8.62 -7.50 14.39
C TYR A 99 8.74 -8.19 15.76
N ARG A 100 8.10 -7.64 16.81
CA ARG A 100 8.16 -8.19 18.17
C ARG A 100 7.06 -9.21 18.46
N MET A 101 5.94 -9.18 17.74
CA MET A 101 4.86 -10.16 17.85
C MET A 101 5.34 -11.63 17.91
N PRO A 102 6.25 -12.11 17.03
CA PRO A 102 6.76 -13.48 17.09
C PRO A 102 7.47 -13.82 18.41
N VAL A 103 8.17 -12.85 19.03
CA VAL A 103 8.84 -13.03 20.33
C VAL A 103 7.82 -13.33 21.43
N TYR A 104 6.62 -12.76 21.31
CA TYR A 104 5.50 -13.00 22.21
C TYR A 104 4.60 -14.16 21.78
N GLY A 105 5.01 -14.98 20.81
CA GLY A 105 4.21 -16.12 20.35
C GLY A 105 2.96 -15.73 19.56
N ILE A 106 2.93 -14.51 19.03
CA ILE A 106 1.84 -13.98 18.20
C ILE A 106 2.33 -14.01 16.76
N ASN A 107 1.58 -14.64 15.87
CA ASN A 107 1.93 -14.70 14.45
C ASN A 107 1.38 -13.44 13.74
N PRO A 108 2.24 -12.55 13.20
CA PRO A 108 1.76 -11.32 12.57
C PRO A 108 0.78 -11.55 11.43
N LYS A 109 0.95 -12.64 10.66
CA LYS A 109 0.11 -12.93 9.49
C LYS A 109 -1.37 -12.96 9.82
N ASP A 110 -1.73 -13.41 11.02
CA ASP A 110 -3.12 -13.55 11.46
C ASP A 110 -3.78 -12.18 11.73
N TYR A 111 -2.97 -11.11 11.85
CA TYR A 111 -3.38 -9.72 12.10
C TYR A 111 -3.06 -8.79 10.92
N LEU A 112 -2.54 -9.31 9.81
CA LEU A 112 -2.27 -8.56 8.58
C LEU A 112 -3.34 -8.83 7.50
N ILE A 113 -4.47 -9.43 7.88
CA ILE A 113 -5.58 -9.73 6.99
C ILE A 113 -6.65 -8.63 7.04
N PRO A 114 -7.49 -8.50 6.00
CA PRO A 114 -8.63 -7.58 6.02
C PRO A 114 -9.52 -7.79 7.25
N SER A 115 -10.17 -6.70 7.70
CA SER A 115 -11.01 -6.66 8.90
C SER A 115 -10.28 -6.76 10.25
N THR A 116 -8.96 -6.68 10.25
CA THR A 116 -8.17 -6.54 11.48
C THR A 116 -7.75 -5.10 11.74
N SER A 117 -7.63 -4.73 13.02
CA SER A 117 -7.21 -3.39 13.45
C SER A 117 -5.79 -3.04 13.01
N LEU A 118 -4.89 -4.03 13.01
CA LEU A 118 -3.50 -3.83 12.60
C LEU A 118 -3.36 -3.67 11.08
N HIS A 119 -4.17 -4.40 10.29
CA HIS A 119 -4.29 -4.14 8.85
C HIS A 119 -4.79 -2.72 8.57
N GLU A 120 -5.85 -2.26 9.25
CA GLU A 120 -6.35 -0.89 9.13
C GLU A 120 -5.26 0.15 9.46
N LEU A 121 -4.51 -0.08 10.55
CA LEU A 121 -3.42 0.78 10.96
C LEU A 121 -2.33 0.88 9.89
N LEU A 122 -1.94 -0.23 9.27
CA LEU A 122 -0.95 -0.20 8.18
C LEU A 122 -1.45 0.57 6.97
N LEU A 123 -2.72 0.38 6.57
CA LEU A 123 -3.28 1.14 5.45
C LEU A 123 -3.22 2.66 5.70
N HIS A 124 -3.40 3.10 6.95
CA HIS A 124 -3.28 4.51 7.32
C HIS A 124 -1.87 5.07 7.10
N HIS A 125 -0.83 4.26 7.28
CA HIS A 125 0.56 4.70 7.11
C HIS A 125 1.06 4.64 5.65
N ILE A 126 0.36 3.95 4.73
CA ILE A 126 0.77 3.78 3.32
C ILE A 126 1.18 5.08 2.63
N PRO A 127 0.43 6.19 2.69
CA PRO A 127 0.78 7.40 1.94
C PRO A 127 2.13 8.00 2.32
N HIS A 128 2.61 7.73 3.53
CA HIS A 128 3.85 8.29 4.08
C HIS A 128 5.03 7.31 4.06
N HIS A 129 4.76 6.00 4.17
CA HIS A 129 5.78 4.94 4.25
C HIS A 129 5.49 3.76 3.30
N PRO A 130 5.26 4.00 1.99
CA PRO A 130 4.80 2.94 1.09
C PRO A 130 5.86 1.87 0.86
N LEU A 131 7.15 2.19 0.88
CA LEU A 131 8.18 1.21 0.55
C LEU A 131 8.42 0.24 1.71
N GLU A 132 8.46 0.77 2.93
CA GLU A 132 8.62 0.00 4.16
C GLU A 132 7.39 -0.89 4.40
N ILE A 133 6.18 -0.37 4.15
CA ILE A 133 4.95 -1.16 4.30
C ILE A 133 4.85 -2.25 3.23
N TYR A 134 5.22 -1.95 1.99
CA TYR A 134 5.30 -2.99 0.95
C TYR A 134 6.31 -4.07 1.34
N THR A 135 7.45 -3.69 1.94
CA THR A 135 8.49 -4.61 2.40
C THR A 135 7.97 -5.55 3.49
N ILE A 136 7.29 -5.01 4.52
CA ILE A 136 6.78 -5.84 5.61
C ILE A 136 5.60 -6.70 5.16
N ALA A 137 4.71 -6.17 4.32
CA ALA A 137 3.62 -6.93 3.74
C ALA A 137 4.15 -8.10 2.90
N ALA A 138 5.17 -7.86 2.08
CA ALA A 138 5.84 -8.88 1.31
C ALA A 138 6.53 -9.94 2.20
N HIS A 139 7.23 -9.52 3.25
CA HIS A 139 7.91 -10.39 4.20
C HIS A 139 6.95 -11.40 4.84
N TYR A 140 5.76 -10.94 5.23
CA TYR A 140 4.73 -11.77 5.84
C TYR A 140 3.74 -12.37 4.84
N ASP A 141 3.93 -12.18 3.53
CA ASP A 141 3.01 -12.63 2.47
C ASP A 141 1.56 -12.10 2.64
N ALA A 142 1.43 -10.87 3.15
CA ALA A 142 0.17 -10.15 3.28
C ALA A 142 -0.18 -9.47 1.94
N HIS A 143 -0.71 -10.25 1.01
CA HIS A 143 -0.94 -9.82 -0.37
C HIS A 143 -1.83 -8.58 -0.48
N ASP A 144 -2.92 -8.50 0.29
CA ASP A 144 -3.88 -7.39 0.21
C ASP A 144 -3.24 -6.03 0.55
N ILE A 145 -2.38 -6.00 1.57
CA ILE A 145 -1.62 -4.80 1.95
C ILE A 145 -0.59 -4.47 0.87
N ALA A 146 0.13 -5.47 0.36
CA ALA A 146 1.12 -5.27 -0.70
C ALA A 146 0.47 -4.73 -1.99
N GLU A 147 -0.71 -5.23 -2.35
CA GLU A 147 -1.48 -4.76 -3.50
C GLU A 147 -1.90 -3.29 -3.30
N ALA A 148 -2.55 -2.98 -2.17
CA ALA A 148 -2.97 -1.62 -1.83
C ALA A 148 -1.80 -0.62 -1.82
N THR A 149 -0.63 -1.06 -1.34
CA THR A 149 0.57 -0.23 -1.24
C THR A 149 1.25 -0.02 -2.59
N SER A 150 1.20 -1.00 -3.50
CA SER A 150 1.96 -0.98 -4.75
C SER A 150 1.64 0.21 -5.67
N ALA A 151 0.41 0.73 -5.65
CA ALA A 151 0.04 1.92 -6.41
C ALA A 151 0.80 3.19 -5.96
N HIS A 152 1.10 3.29 -4.66
CA HIS A 152 1.88 4.39 -4.09
C HIS A 152 3.36 4.33 -4.47
N LEU A 153 3.83 3.17 -4.91
CA LEU A 153 5.22 2.97 -5.34
C LEU A 153 5.47 3.32 -6.80
N LEU A 154 4.43 3.59 -7.60
CA LEU A 154 4.58 3.90 -9.03
C LEU A 154 5.44 5.13 -9.32
N ALA A 155 5.46 6.10 -8.40
CA ALA A 155 6.30 7.29 -8.48
C ALA A 155 7.68 7.11 -7.81
N TYR A 156 7.90 5.98 -7.14
CA TYR A 156 9.08 5.74 -6.34
C TYR A 156 10.25 5.24 -7.22
N PRO A 157 11.46 5.78 -7.05
CA PRO A 157 12.62 5.31 -7.80
C PRO A 157 13.02 3.92 -7.29
N LEU A 158 12.85 2.88 -8.11
CA LEU A 158 13.19 1.50 -7.70
C LEU A 158 14.67 1.31 -7.31
N SER A 159 15.55 2.22 -7.72
CA SER A 159 16.96 2.23 -7.32
C SER A 159 17.19 2.55 -5.84
N SER A 160 16.17 3.03 -5.11
CA SER A 160 16.26 3.28 -3.66
C SER A 160 16.05 2.01 -2.82
N ILE A 161 15.62 0.91 -3.43
CA ILE A 161 15.47 -0.38 -2.75
C ILE A 161 16.87 -0.88 -2.38
N THR A 162 17.15 -1.00 -1.08
CA THR A 162 18.43 -1.55 -0.61
C THR A 162 18.43 -3.07 -0.67
N ASP A 163 19.63 -3.67 -0.58
CA ASP A 163 19.78 -5.13 -0.54
C ASP A 163 19.01 -5.75 0.64
N GLU A 164 19.03 -5.09 1.81
CA GLU A 164 18.28 -5.52 2.99
C GLU A 164 16.78 -5.54 2.71
N MET A 165 16.25 -4.49 2.07
CA MET A 165 14.83 -4.43 1.71
C MET A 165 14.46 -5.50 0.69
N ALA A 166 15.31 -5.72 -0.31
CA ALA A 166 15.11 -6.78 -1.30
C ALA A 166 15.09 -8.18 -0.66
N ILE A 167 15.97 -8.43 0.33
CA ILE A 167 15.99 -9.66 1.12
C ILE A 167 14.69 -9.80 1.92
N HIS A 168 14.25 -8.72 2.59
CA HIS A 168 13.03 -8.74 3.40
C HIS A 168 11.76 -8.93 2.58
N MET A 169 11.63 -8.26 1.42
CA MET A 169 10.53 -8.45 0.47
C MET A 169 10.48 -9.88 -0.07
N GLY A 170 11.65 -10.47 -0.29
CA GLY A 170 11.79 -11.73 -0.99
C GLY A 170 11.55 -11.60 -2.50
N PRO A 171 11.94 -12.64 -3.27
CA PRO A 171 12.01 -12.58 -4.72
C PRO A 171 10.64 -12.45 -5.40
N VAL A 172 9.57 -12.97 -4.79
CA VAL A 172 8.23 -12.97 -5.38
C VAL A 172 7.66 -11.55 -5.45
N TYR A 173 7.64 -10.84 -4.33
CA TYR A 173 7.11 -9.48 -4.27
C TYR A 173 8.03 -8.48 -4.96
N LEU A 174 9.36 -8.64 -4.84
CA LEU A 174 10.29 -7.83 -5.61
C LEU A 174 10.03 -7.96 -7.12
N LYS A 175 9.91 -9.19 -7.63
CA LYS A 175 9.58 -9.42 -9.06
C LYS A 175 8.24 -8.79 -9.44
N ARG A 176 7.19 -8.92 -8.60
CA ARG A 176 5.87 -8.32 -8.85
C ARG A 176 5.98 -6.80 -9.00
N LEU A 177 6.68 -6.13 -8.09
CA LEU A 177 6.89 -4.67 -8.14
C LEU A 177 7.68 -4.25 -9.38
N LEU A 178 8.78 -4.94 -9.70
CA LEU A 178 9.57 -4.67 -10.90
C LEU A 178 8.73 -4.85 -12.18
N CYS A 179 7.95 -5.94 -12.25
CA CYS A 179 7.06 -6.21 -13.38
C CYS A 179 5.96 -5.16 -13.50
N LEU A 180 5.39 -4.67 -12.39
CA LEU A 180 4.40 -3.59 -12.41
C LEU A 180 4.98 -2.34 -13.09
N HIS A 181 6.15 -1.88 -12.66
CA HIS A 181 6.82 -0.71 -13.26
C HIS A 181 7.16 -0.96 -14.73
N ALA A 182 7.79 -2.10 -15.04
CA ALA A 182 8.20 -2.42 -16.41
C ALA A 182 7.00 -2.52 -17.36
N ASN A 183 5.92 -3.18 -16.93
CA ASN A 183 4.70 -3.31 -17.74
C ASN A 183 4.08 -1.94 -17.99
N ARG A 184 3.93 -1.10 -16.96
CA ARG A 184 3.37 0.25 -17.14
C ARG A 184 4.23 1.12 -18.06
N SER A 185 5.55 1.14 -17.88
CA SER A 185 6.46 1.89 -18.76
C SER A 185 6.41 1.37 -20.20
N ASN A 186 6.30 0.06 -20.41
CA ASN A 186 6.18 -0.51 -21.75
C ASN A 186 4.82 -0.21 -22.39
N THR A 187 3.72 -0.32 -21.64
CA THR A 187 2.40 0.04 -22.15
C THR A 187 2.32 1.51 -22.50
N LEU A 188 2.88 2.40 -21.68
CA LEU A 188 2.96 3.84 -22.00
C LEU A 188 3.62 4.06 -23.36
N LYS A 189 4.77 3.41 -23.62
CA LYS A 189 5.44 3.48 -24.92
C LYS A 189 4.50 3.09 -26.05
N TYR A 190 3.82 1.95 -25.96
CA TYR A 190 2.92 1.52 -27.03
C TYR A 190 1.74 2.49 -27.23
N THR A 191 1.17 3.00 -26.14
CA THR A 191 0.06 3.96 -26.17
C THR A 191 0.45 5.27 -26.85
N VAL A 192 1.61 5.86 -26.53
CA VAL A 192 1.98 7.17 -27.08
C VAL A 192 2.81 7.10 -28.37
N MET A 193 3.35 5.95 -28.78
CA MET A 193 4.21 5.88 -29.98
C MET A 193 3.44 5.88 -31.30
N LEU A 194 2.13 5.63 -31.30
CA LEU A 194 1.30 5.69 -32.50
C LEU A 194 0.77 7.13 -32.73
N PRO A 195 1.23 7.86 -33.77
CA PRO A 195 0.72 9.18 -34.09
C PRO A 195 -0.73 9.13 -34.64
N PRO A 196 -1.42 10.28 -34.71
CA PRO A 196 -2.72 10.37 -35.36
C PRO A 196 -2.66 9.88 -36.81
N ALA A 197 -3.75 9.29 -37.27
CA ALA A 197 -3.89 8.87 -38.67
C ALA A 197 -3.83 10.08 -39.62
N PHE A 198 -3.57 9.80 -40.89
CA PHE A 198 -3.62 10.80 -41.96
C PHE A 198 -5.02 10.86 -42.57
N HIS A 199 -5.46 12.07 -42.90
CA HIS A 199 -6.64 12.28 -43.74
C HIS A 199 -6.22 12.48 -45.20
N GLU A 200 -7.18 12.46 -46.11
CA GLU A 200 -6.92 12.75 -47.52
C GLU A 200 -6.33 14.16 -47.69
N ALA A 201 -5.32 14.30 -48.54
CA ALA A 201 -4.66 15.58 -48.74
C ALA A 201 -5.61 16.60 -49.38
N THR A 202 -5.61 17.83 -48.85
CA THR A 202 -6.42 18.94 -49.33
C THR A 202 -5.53 20.09 -49.82
N GLU A 203 -6.10 21.09 -50.49
CA GLU A 203 -5.35 22.27 -50.93
C GLU A 203 -4.72 23.06 -49.77
N SER A 204 -5.31 22.98 -48.57
CA SER A 204 -4.87 23.68 -47.37
C SER A 204 -4.06 22.82 -46.40
N CYS A 205 -3.97 21.51 -46.64
CA CYS A 205 -3.21 20.58 -45.80
C CYS A 205 -2.64 19.41 -46.62
N THR A 206 -1.33 19.45 -46.83
CA THR A 206 -0.60 18.43 -47.61
C THR A 206 -0.12 17.28 -46.72
N PHE A 207 0.28 16.15 -47.32
CA PHE A 207 0.97 15.09 -46.58
C PHE A 207 2.25 15.57 -45.88
N ALA A 208 2.90 16.62 -46.38
CA ALA A 208 4.06 17.21 -45.71
C ALA A 208 3.66 17.89 -44.39
N ASP A 209 2.50 18.55 -44.35
CA ASP A 209 1.95 19.19 -43.15
C ASP A 209 1.50 18.13 -42.13
N GLN A 210 0.81 17.08 -42.58
CA GLN A 210 0.44 15.94 -41.74
C GLN A 210 1.69 15.21 -41.19
N GLY A 211 2.75 15.11 -42.00
CA GLY A 211 4.04 14.59 -41.56
C GLY A 211 4.74 15.46 -40.50
N ARG A 212 4.53 16.78 -40.51
CA ARG A 212 5.01 17.67 -39.43
C ARG A 212 4.28 17.38 -38.12
N LEU A 213 2.96 17.19 -38.16
CA LEU A 213 2.18 16.80 -36.99
C LEU A 213 2.65 15.44 -36.43
N SER A 214 2.83 14.44 -37.29
CA SER A 214 3.34 13.13 -36.88
C SER A 214 4.71 13.22 -36.18
N ARG A 215 5.64 14.02 -36.71
CA ARG A 215 6.94 14.25 -36.05
C ARG A 215 6.82 14.99 -34.72
N ALA A 216 5.93 15.99 -34.65
CA ALA A 216 5.68 16.73 -33.41
C ALA A 216 5.06 15.82 -32.33
N TRP A 217 4.14 14.93 -32.72
CA TRP A 217 3.62 13.88 -31.84
C TRP A 217 4.73 12.99 -31.31
N VAL A 218 5.57 12.43 -32.20
CA VAL A 218 6.67 11.54 -31.81
C VAL A 218 7.63 12.24 -30.85
N LEU A 219 7.89 13.54 -31.03
CA LEU A 219 8.72 14.31 -30.11
C LEU A 219 8.08 14.40 -28.71
N VAL A 220 6.80 14.75 -28.61
CA VAL A 220 6.08 14.79 -27.32
C VAL A 220 6.03 13.39 -26.67
N ALA A 221 5.72 12.36 -27.45
CA ALA A 221 5.74 10.97 -27.01
C ALA A 221 7.11 10.54 -26.47
N ALA A 222 8.19 10.91 -27.17
CA ALA A 222 9.56 10.64 -26.73
C ALA A 222 9.87 11.32 -25.40
N TYR A 223 9.41 12.55 -25.17
CA TYR A 223 9.55 13.23 -23.87
C TYR A 223 8.81 12.50 -22.75
N LEU A 224 7.55 12.09 -22.99
CA LEU A 224 6.76 11.32 -22.02
C LEU A 224 7.39 9.97 -21.68
N VAL A 225 7.98 9.31 -22.69
CA VAL A 225 8.68 8.03 -22.52
C VAL A 225 10.04 8.19 -21.86
N TRP A 226 10.73 9.30 -22.11
CA TRP A 226 12.03 9.58 -21.51
C TRP A 226 11.90 9.91 -20.02
N ASP A 227 10.94 10.75 -19.68
CA ASP A 227 10.58 11.09 -18.30
C ASP A 227 9.63 10.04 -17.68
N SER A 228 9.64 8.80 -18.19
CA SER A 228 8.61 7.81 -17.88
C SER A 228 8.55 7.50 -16.40
N GLN A 229 7.63 8.15 -15.70
CA GLN A 229 7.18 7.70 -14.40
C GLN A 229 5.99 6.76 -14.62
N PRO A 230 6.04 5.53 -14.09
CA PRO A 230 4.88 4.63 -14.06
C PRO A 230 3.64 5.27 -13.41
N SER A 231 3.81 6.35 -12.64
CA SER A 231 2.75 7.16 -12.02
C SER A 231 2.13 8.23 -12.94
N LEU A 232 2.52 8.33 -14.23
CA LEU A 232 1.96 9.35 -15.15
C LEU A 232 0.43 9.34 -15.10
N SER A 233 -0.17 10.50 -14.83
CA SER A 233 -1.63 10.64 -14.80
C SER A 233 -2.20 10.80 -16.22
N VAL A 234 -3.47 10.39 -16.42
CA VAL A 234 -4.19 10.62 -17.68
C VAL A 234 -4.22 12.10 -18.03
N TYR A 235 -4.45 12.97 -17.05
CA TYR A 235 -4.43 14.42 -17.23
C TYR A 235 -3.08 14.93 -17.73
N SER A 236 -1.97 14.45 -17.15
CA SER A 236 -0.62 14.83 -17.57
C SER A 236 -0.32 14.39 -19.00
N LEU A 237 -0.79 13.20 -19.39
CA LEU A 237 -0.69 12.70 -20.75
C LEU A 237 -1.43 13.61 -21.75
N GLU A 238 -2.70 13.92 -21.48
CA GLU A 238 -3.49 14.81 -22.35
C GLU A 238 -2.89 16.22 -22.41
N ALA A 239 -2.45 16.75 -21.27
CA ALA A 239 -1.85 18.08 -21.17
C ALA A 239 -0.57 18.20 -21.99
N ALA A 240 0.22 17.13 -22.11
CA ALA A 240 1.45 17.13 -22.91
C ALA A 240 1.18 17.31 -24.42
N PHE A 241 0.06 16.79 -24.93
CA PHE A 241 -0.30 16.91 -26.35
C PHE A 241 -1.13 18.17 -26.67
N ARG A 242 -1.75 18.81 -25.67
CA ARG A 242 -2.57 20.02 -25.84
C ARG A 242 -1.89 21.15 -26.66
N PRO A 243 -0.58 21.46 -26.49
CA PRO A 243 0.08 22.48 -27.29
C PRO A 243 0.03 22.23 -28.81
N LEU A 244 -0.02 20.96 -29.25
CA LEU A 244 -0.08 20.62 -30.67
C LEU A 244 -1.40 21.10 -31.30
N GLN A 245 -2.51 21.08 -30.56
CA GLN A 245 -3.81 21.54 -31.06
C GLN A 245 -3.78 23.03 -31.43
N GLY A 246 -3.07 23.85 -30.63
CA GLY A 246 -2.94 25.29 -30.86
C GLY A 246 -2.08 25.67 -32.06
N LEU A 247 -1.24 24.74 -32.54
CA LEU A 247 -0.34 24.94 -33.69
C LEU A 247 -0.98 24.53 -35.02
N LEU A 248 -2.13 23.87 -35.00
CA LEU A 248 -2.80 23.35 -36.19
C LEU A 248 -3.86 24.32 -36.72
N THR A 249 -3.76 24.67 -37.99
CA THR A 249 -4.76 25.47 -38.71
C THR A 249 -5.82 24.61 -39.40
N CYS A 250 -5.45 23.42 -39.88
CA CYS A 250 -6.38 22.43 -40.46
C CYS A 250 -7.35 21.89 -39.40
N SER A 251 -8.65 21.83 -39.71
CA SER A 251 -9.68 21.29 -38.80
C SER A 251 -9.62 19.76 -38.70
N GLU A 252 -9.45 19.05 -39.82
CA GLU A 252 -9.36 17.58 -39.83
C GLU A 252 -8.16 17.06 -39.03
N CYS A 253 -6.98 17.69 -39.18
CA CYS A 253 -5.82 17.39 -38.34
C CYS A 253 -6.09 17.62 -36.84
N ARG A 254 -6.89 18.65 -36.48
CA ARG A 254 -7.23 18.93 -35.08
C ARG A 254 -8.17 17.87 -34.52
N GLU A 255 -9.15 17.43 -35.30
CA GLU A 255 -10.08 16.36 -34.92
C GLU A 255 -9.33 15.03 -34.75
N LEU A 256 -8.55 14.61 -35.74
CA LEU A 256 -7.75 13.37 -35.66
C LEU A 256 -6.74 13.39 -34.51
N LEU A 257 -6.12 14.53 -34.23
CA LEU A 257 -5.27 14.69 -33.06
C LEU A 257 -6.06 14.54 -31.76
N ALA A 258 -7.21 15.21 -31.63
CA ALA A 258 -8.03 15.14 -30.43
C ALA A 258 -8.54 13.70 -30.18
N ASP A 259 -8.97 13.01 -31.23
CA ASP A 259 -9.41 11.62 -31.17
C ASP A 259 -8.25 10.71 -30.73
N ARG A 260 -7.07 10.85 -31.34
CA ARG A 260 -5.91 10.03 -30.94
C ARG A 260 -5.46 10.28 -29.50
N VAL A 261 -5.48 11.54 -29.04
CA VAL A 261 -5.17 11.86 -27.62
C VAL A 261 -6.18 11.20 -26.69
N LYS A 262 -7.48 11.25 -27.04
CA LYS A 262 -8.55 10.63 -26.26
C LYS A 262 -8.42 9.11 -26.23
N GLU A 263 -8.12 8.47 -27.35
CA GLU A 263 -7.83 7.03 -27.41
C GLU A 263 -6.65 6.67 -26.52
N ALA A 264 -5.54 7.40 -26.62
CA ALA A 264 -4.36 7.17 -25.80
C ALA A 264 -4.66 7.34 -24.29
N ALA A 265 -5.46 8.35 -23.93
CA ALA A 265 -5.93 8.56 -22.56
C ALA A 265 -6.80 7.38 -22.05
N GLN A 266 -7.70 6.86 -22.89
CA GLN A 266 -8.54 5.70 -22.57
C GLN A 266 -7.69 4.44 -22.39
N GLU A 267 -6.80 4.14 -23.34
CA GLU A 267 -5.84 3.03 -23.24
C GLU A 267 -5.02 3.13 -21.95
N TRP A 268 -4.49 4.32 -21.64
CA TRP A 268 -3.67 4.54 -20.45
C TRP A 268 -4.45 4.38 -19.14
N SER A 269 -5.71 4.83 -19.11
CA SER A 269 -6.58 4.70 -17.93
C SER A 269 -6.88 3.25 -17.56
N GLY A 270 -6.85 2.34 -18.55
CA GLY A 270 -7.08 0.90 -18.33
C GLY A 270 -5.85 0.12 -17.85
N VAL A 271 -4.68 0.75 -17.76
CA VAL A 271 -3.44 0.05 -17.39
C VAL A 271 -3.42 -0.21 -15.87
N LYS A 272 -3.19 -1.47 -15.50
CA LYS A 272 -3.12 -1.91 -14.09
C LYS A 272 -2.12 -1.07 -13.28
N CYS A 273 -2.54 -0.59 -12.11
CA CYS A 273 -1.74 0.24 -11.20
C CYS A 273 -1.24 -0.50 -9.95
N THR A 274 -1.62 -1.76 -9.79
CA THR A 274 -1.26 -2.60 -8.63
C THR A 274 -0.61 -3.91 -9.07
N ILE A 275 0.10 -4.58 -8.16
CA ILE A 275 0.71 -5.91 -8.42
C ILE A 275 -0.30 -7.00 -8.71
#